data_AF-S5Z9M5-F1
#
_entry.id   AF-S5Z9M5-F1
#
_cell.length_a   1.000
_cell.length_b   1.000
_cell.length_c   1.000
_cell.angle_alpha   90.00
_cell.angle_beta   90.00
_cell.angle_gamma   90.00
#
_symmetry.space_group_name_H-M   'P 1'
#
loop_
_entity.id
_entity.type
_entity.pdbx_description
1 polymer ?
#
loop_
_entity_poly.entity_id
_entity_poly.type
_entity_poly.pdbx_seq_one_letter_code
_entity_poly.pdbx_strand_id
1 'polypeptide(L)'
;MGGFYLHVYSMYIYSRDEIFGEFVIQSLDRFMIIFKEYLPKNVELPPNVQVDILRIYFERDCSFSFFFFLEVVKYTYQIHMYDIVRSILETMVSYFRDFNYGILVKFEDGYELYVSEDGEDASVFFFNHILEYEEFKKTQEVERVYYEIW
;
A
#
# COMPACT_ATOMS: atom_id res chain seq x y z
N MET A 1 -20.48 -58.14 -16.49
CA MET A 1 -20.63 -56.78 -17.04
C MET A 1 -20.65 -55.80 -15.88
N GLY A 2 -19.49 -55.26 -15.50
CA GLY A 2 -19.37 -54.24 -14.46
C GLY A 2 -18.88 -52.96 -15.13
N GLY A 3 -19.75 -51.98 -15.28
CA GLY A 3 -19.45 -50.71 -15.94
C GLY A 3 -18.44 -49.91 -15.11
N PHE A 4 -17.40 -49.43 -15.77
CA PHE A 4 -16.51 -48.42 -15.23
C PHE A 4 -17.27 -47.09 -15.19
N TYR A 5 -17.57 -46.60 -13.99
CA TYR A 5 -17.96 -45.21 -13.80
C TYR A 5 -16.72 -44.35 -13.92
N LEU A 6 -16.56 -43.66 -15.05
CA LEU A 6 -15.63 -42.55 -15.16
C LEU A 6 -16.24 -41.39 -14.34
N HIS A 7 -15.71 -41.15 -13.14
CA HIS A 7 -15.96 -39.89 -12.44
C HIS A 7 -15.29 -38.78 -13.24
N VAL A 8 -16.07 -38.11 -14.09
CA VAL A 8 -15.65 -36.86 -14.71
C VAL A 8 -15.64 -35.82 -13.60
N TYR A 9 -14.47 -35.58 -13.00
CA TYR A 9 -14.26 -34.37 -12.21
C TYR A 9 -14.43 -33.20 -13.18
N SER A 10 -15.54 -32.46 -13.06
CA SER A 10 -15.71 -31.19 -13.73
C SER A 10 -14.60 -30.27 -13.22
N MET A 11 -13.61 -29.99 -14.07
CA MET A 11 -12.58 -29.02 -13.78
C MET A 11 -13.22 -27.63 -13.84
N TYR A 12 -13.64 -27.11 -12.69
CA TYR A 12 -14.13 -25.75 -12.56
C TYR A 12 -12.93 -24.80 -12.63
N ILE A 13 -12.91 -23.95 -13.66
CA ILE A 13 -11.94 -22.85 -13.78
C ILE A 13 -12.62 -21.63 -13.19
N TYR A 14 -12.20 -21.24 -11.99
CA TYR A 14 -12.68 -20.02 -11.34
C TYR A 14 -12.03 -18.78 -11.97
N SER A 15 -12.83 -17.73 -12.15
CA SER A 15 -12.33 -16.38 -12.44
C SER A 15 -11.59 -15.80 -11.24
N ARG A 16 -10.81 -14.75 -11.48
CA ARG A 16 -10.05 -14.06 -10.42
C ARG A 16 -10.96 -13.53 -9.30
N ASP A 17 -12.13 -13.02 -9.65
CA ASP A 17 -13.11 -12.51 -8.69
C ASP A 17 -13.76 -13.62 -7.87
N GLU A 18 -14.09 -14.74 -8.51
CA GLU A 18 -14.57 -15.93 -7.79
C GLU A 18 -13.49 -16.47 -6.85
N ILE A 19 -12.22 -16.50 -7.27
CA ILE A 19 -11.13 -16.91 -6.39
C ILE A 19 -11.03 -15.98 -5.18
N PHE A 20 -11.09 -14.67 -5.39
CA PHE A 20 -11.03 -13.71 -4.31
C PHE A 20 -12.20 -13.89 -3.33
N GLY A 21 -13.42 -13.94 -3.86
CA GLY A 21 -14.65 -14.03 -3.07
C GLY A 21 -14.82 -15.37 -2.34
N GLU A 22 -14.44 -16.48 -2.97
CA GLU A 22 -14.62 -17.80 -2.36
C GLU A 22 -13.47 -18.19 -1.44
N PHE A 23 -12.21 -17.87 -1.79
CA PHE A 23 -11.04 -18.42 -1.09
C PHE A 23 -10.21 -17.35 -0.36
N VAL A 24 -9.96 -16.21 -0.99
CA VAL A 24 -9.01 -15.22 -0.43
C VAL A 24 -9.60 -14.46 0.73
N ILE A 25 -10.86 -14.02 0.63
CA ILE A 25 -11.53 -13.22 1.67
C ILE A 25 -11.59 -13.95 3.03
N GLN A 26 -11.56 -15.28 3.03
CA GLN A 26 -11.49 -16.08 4.26
C GLN A 26 -10.21 -15.84 5.07
N SER A 27 -9.16 -15.31 4.43
CA SER A 27 -7.89 -14.98 5.06
C SER A 27 -7.85 -13.56 5.63
N LEU A 28 -8.95 -12.80 5.56
CA LEU A 28 -9.02 -11.39 5.96
C LEU A 28 -8.51 -11.16 7.38
N ASP A 29 -8.97 -11.93 8.36
CA ASP A 29 -8.55 -11.75 9.75
C ASP A 29 -7.03 -11.90 9.93
N ARG A 30 -6.45 -12.92 9.28
CA ARG A 30 -4.99 -13.16 9.35
C ARG A 30 -4.22 -12.06 8.66
N PHE A 31 -4.69 -11.63 7.49
CA PHE A 31 -4.12 -10.50 6.77
C PHE A 31 -4.15 -9.23 7.63
N MET A 32 -5.28 -8.94 8.25
CA MET A 32 -5.47 -7.74 9.07
C MET A 32 -4.65 -7.75 10.36
N ILE A 33 -4.36 -8.91 10.95
CA ILE A 33 -3.42 -9.01 12.09
C ILE A 33 -2.05 -8.44 11.69
N ILE A 34 -1.53 -8.87 10.54
CA ILE A 34 -0.23 -8.42 10.04
C ILE A 34 -0.32 -6.96 9.59
N PHE A 35 -1.34 -6.61 8.81
CA PHE A 35 -1.47 -5.27 8.26
C PHE A 35 -1.63 -4.19 9.34
N LYS A 36 -2.27 -4.51 10.48
CA LYS A 36 -2.41 -3.59 11.62
C LYS A 36 -1.08 -3.22 12.28
N GLU A 37 -0.01 -3.99 12.09
CA GLU A 37 1.32 -3.61 12.58
C GLU A 37 1.86 -2.35 11.90
N TYR A 38 1.29 -1.97 10.75
CA TYR A 38 1.66 -0.79 9.96
C TYR A 38 0.70 0.39 10.13
N LEU A 39 -0.27 0.31 11.04
CA LEU A 39 -1.27 1.35 11.30
C LEU A 39 -1.09 1.93 12.71
N PRO A 40 -1.61 3.14 12.98
CA PRO A 40 -1.61 3.68 14.34
C PRO A 40 -2.49 2.82 15.25
N LYS A 41 -2.06 2.60 16.49
CA LYS A 41 -2.73 1.68 17.46
C LYS A 41 -4.22 1.96 17.71
N ASN A 42 -4.68 3.18 17.44
CA ASN A 42 -6.04 3.61 17.71
C ASN A 42 -6.93 3.71 16.46
N VAL A 43 -6.42 3.35 15.28
CA VAL A 43 -7.21 3.42 14.04
C VAL A 43 -7.82 2.07 13.72
N GLU A 44 -9.14 2.08 13.54
CA GLU A 44 -9.89 0.95 13.05
C GLU A 44 -10.35 1.22 11.61
N LEU A 45 -9.95 0.34 10.69
CA LEU A 45 -10.35 0.47 9.29
C LEU A 45 -11.77 -0.06 9.10
N PRO A 46 -12.63 0.64 8.33
CA PRO A 46 -13.95 0.11 7.97
C PRO A 46 -13.85 -1.26 7.29
N PRO A 47 -14.80 -2.21 7.51
CA PRO A 47 -14.72 -3.55 6.95
C PRO A 47 -14.58 -3.61 5.43
N ASN A 48 -15.24 -2.71 4.69
CA ASN A 48 -15.11 -2.61 3.24
C ASN A 48 -13.70 -2.20 2.81
N VAL A 49 -13.08 -1.26 3.54
CA VAL A 49 -11.69 -0.82 3.29
C VAL A 49 -10.71 -1.97 3.54
N GLN A 50 -10.93 -2.77 4.60
CA GLN A 50 -10.10 -3.95 4.86
C GLN A 50 -10.16 -4.96 3.70
N VAL A 51 -11.35 -5.22 3.16
CA VAL A 51 -11.54 -6.12 2.01
C VAL A 51 -10.87 -5.56 0.75
N ASP A 52 -10.99 -4.26 0.50
CA ASP A 52 -10.36 -3.60 -0.65
C ASP A 52 -8.83 -3.66 -0.56
N ILE A 53 -8.25 -3.43 0.61
CA ILE A 53 -6.80 -3.57 0.84
C ILE A 53 -6.35 -5.02 0.64
N LEU A 54 -7.11 -6.01 1.12
CA LEU A 54 -6.83 -7.43 0.87
C LEU A 54 -6.90 -7.75 -0.64
N ARG A 55 -7.82 -7.13 -1.38
CA ARG A 55 -7.90 -7.27 -2.83
C ARG A 55 -6.66 -6.70 -3.52
N ILE A 56 -6.20 -5.52 -3.12
CA ILE A 56 -4.95 -4.93 -3.62
C ILE A 56 -3.77 -5.89 -3.36
N TYR A 57 -3.69 -6.47 -2.17
CA TYR A 57 -2.67 -7.46 -1.81
C TYR A 57 -2.71 -8.71 -2.72
N PHE A 58 -3.91 -9.26 -2.93
CA PHE A 58 -4.14 -10.41 -3.80
C PHE A 58 -3.80 -10.09 -5.27
N GLU A 59 -4.09 -8.88 -5.72
CA GLU A 59 -3.87 -8.49 -7.10
C GLU A 59 -2.39 -8.32 -7.47
N ARG A 60 -1.54 -8.06 -6.47
CA ARG A 60 -0.08 -7.85 -6.58
C ARG A 60 0.75 -9.10 -6.27
N ASP A 61 0.16 -10.28 -6.38
CA ASP A 61 0.81 -11.57 -6.10
C ASP A 61 1.36 -11.70 -4.66
N CYS A 62 0.60 -11.19 -3.68
CA CYS A 62 0.72 -11.52 -2.25
C CYS A 62 2.08 -11.19 -1.58
N SER A 63 2.71 -10.05 -1.92
CA SER A 63 3.90 -9.58 -1.20
C SER A 63 3.64 -8.25 -0.48
N PHE A 64 4.09 -8.14 0.78
CA PHE A 64 4.21 -6.86 1.50
C PHE A 64 5.41 -6.07 0.94
N SER A 65 5.33 -5.71 -0.34
CA SER A 65 6.36 -4.99 -1.07
C SER A 65 6.12 -3.49 -1.02
N PHE A 66 7.16 -2.70 -1.33
CA PHE A 66 7.07 -1.26 -1.50
C PHE A 66 5.88 -0.86 -2.41
N PHE A 67 5.71 -1.57 -3.53
CA PHE A 67 4.62 -1.30 -4.47
C PHE A 67 3.24 -1.63 -3.91
N PHE A 68 3.11 -2.67 -3.09
CA PHE A 68 1.84 -2.95 -2.40
C PHE A 68 1.45 -1.76 -1.50
N PHE A 69 2.36 -1.30 -0.64
CA PHE A 69 2.07 -0.19 0.26
C PHE A 69 1.79 1.10 -0.51
N LEU A 70 2.52 1.39 -1.60
CA LEU A 70 2.25 2.56 -2.44
C LEU A 70 0.82 2.56 -3.02
N GLU A 71 0.31 1.39 -3.42
CA GLU A 71 -1.07 1.27 -3.91
C GLU A 71 -2.10 1.43 -2.79
N VAL A 72 -1.79 0.93 -1.59
CA VAL A 72 -2.64 1.16 -0.42
C VAL A 72 -2.68 2.65 -0.07
N VAL A 73 -1.54 3.36 -0.10
CA VAL A 73 -1.48 4.81 0.11
C VAL A 73 -2.34 5.54 -0.91
N LYS A 74 -2.22 5.21 -2.20
CA LYS A 74 -3.06 5.83 -3.25
C LYS A 74 -4.55 5.59 -3.00
N TYR A 75 -4.92 4.35 -2.67
CA TYR A 75 -6.31 4.00 -2.39
C TYR A 75 -6.83 4.77 -1.17
N THR A 76 -6.13 4.74 -0.03
CA THR A 76 -6.56 5.41 1.21
C THR A 76 -6.60 6.93 1.05
N TYR A 77 -5.70 7.49 0.24
CA TYR A 77 -5.72 8.90 -0.14
C TYR A 77 -6.98 9.26 -0.95
N GLN A 78 -7.34 8.45 -1.96
CA GLN A 78 -8.53 8.68 -2.79
C GLN A 78 -9.83 8.66 -2.00
N ILE A 79 -9.89 7.90 -0.90
CA ILE A 79 -11.04 7.86 0.00
C ILE A 79 -10.89 8.78 1.23
N HIS A 80 -9.94 9.73 1.18
CA HIS A 80 -9.71 10.77 2.18
C HIS A 80 -9.36 10.27 3.59
N MET A 81 -8.75 9.09 3.71
CA MET A 81 -8.24 8.56 4.98
C MET A 81 -6.81 9.07 5.27
N TYR A 82 -6.65 10.39 5.37
CA TYR A 82 -5.33 11.04 5.43
C TYR A 82 -4.47 10.62 6.62
N ASP A 83 -5.05 10.36 7.80
CA ASP A 83 -4.28 9.86 8.95
C ASP A 83 -3.67 8.47 8.69
N ILE A 84 -4.37 7.65 7.93
CA ILE A 84 -3.86 6.34 7.49
C ILE A 84 -2.78 6.50 6.43
N VAL A 85 -2.97 7.41 5.47
CA VAL A 85 -1.95 7.76 4.47
C VAL A 85 -0.63 8.11 5.16
N ARG A 86 -0.65 9.04 6.13
CA ARG A 86 0.56 9.46 6.85
C ARG A 86 1.24 8.30 7.57
N SER A 87 0.48 7.50 8.33
CA SER A 87 1.04 6.37 9.07
C SER A 87 1.66 5.29 8.17
N ILE A 88 1.03 5.01 7.02
CA ILE A 88 1.59 4.04 6.07
C ILE A 88 2.86 4.63 5.44
N LEU A 89 2.87 5.92 5.10
CA LEU A 89 4.05 6.57 4.54
C LEU A 89 5.23 6.55 5.51
N GLU A 90 5.03 6.94 6.78
CA GLU A 90 6.03 6.88 7.86
C GLU A 90 6.61 5.46 8.02
N THR A 91 5.75 4.45 7.93
CA THR A 91 6.14 3.05 7.96
C THR A 91 6.97 2.69 6.73
N MET A 92 6.53 3.09 5.54
CA MET A 92 7.23 2.79 4.29
C MET A 92 8.66 3.32 4.32
N VAL A 93 8.84 4.60 4.64
CA VAL A 93 10.19 5.21 4.71
C VAL A 93 11.06 4.61 5.81
N SER A 94 10.46 4.04 6.85
CA SER A 94 11.18 3.32 7.90
C SER A 94 11.53 1.88 7.53
N TYR A 95 10.73 1.22 6.71
CA TYR A 95 10.87 -0.20 6.38
C TYR A 95 11.64 -0.44 5.08
N PHE A 96 11.46 0.43 4.07
CA PHE A 96 12.07 0.33 2.75
C PHE A 96 13.28 1.27 2.58
N ARG A 97 14.08 1.44 3.65
CA ARG A 97 15.19 2.41 3.72
C ARG A 97 16.18 2.31 2.55
N ASP A 98 16.44 1.09 2.10
CA ASP A 98 17.44 0.76 1.08
C ASP A 98 17.10 1.25 -0.34
N PHE A 99 15.88 1.76 -0.56
CA PHE A 99 15.40 2.14 -1.90
C PHE A 99 15.64 3.61 -2.28
N ASN A 100 16.12 4.44 -1.34
CA ASN A 100 16.49 5.85 -1.54
C ASN A 100 15.50 6.62 -2.45
N TYR A 101 14.30 6.87 -1.92
CA TYR A 101 13.17 7.44 -2.65
C TYR A 101 12.50 8.58 -1.86
N GLY A 102 11.69 9.38 -2.56
CA GLY A 102 10.78 10.36 -1.96
C GLY A 102 9.34 10.09 -2.37
N ILE A 103 8.39 10.27 -1.46
CA ILE A 103 6.95 10.25 -1.76
C ILE A 103 6.37 11.62 -1.39
N LEU A 104 6.00 12.41 -2.40
CA LEU A 104 5.32 13.68 -2.23
C LEU A 104 3.81 13.44 -2.26
N VAL A 105 3.11 13.98 -1.26
CA VAL A 105 1.66 13.90 -1.15
C VAL A 105 1.09 15.30 -0.99
N LYS A 106 0.07 15.64 -1.78
CA LYS A 106 -0.68 16.88 -1.63
C LYS A 106 -1.81 16.71 -0.63
N PHE A 107 -1.84 17.53 0.40
CA PHE A 107 -2.99 17.66 1.31
C PHE A 107 -3.70 19.00 1.07
N GLU A 108 -4.78 19.26 1.81
CA GLU A 108 -5.55 20.51 1.66
C GLU A 108 -4.71 21.75 2.00
N ASP A 109 -3.79 21.59 2.93
CA ASP A 109 -2.95 22.60 3.58
C ASP A 109 -1.54 22.72 2.99
N GLY A 110 -1.20 21.89 2.00
CA GLY A 110 0.10 21.98 1.33
C GLY A 110 0.57 20.62 0.81
N TYR A 111 1.89 20.42 0.87
CA TYR A 111 2.54 19.21 0.41
C TYR A 111 3.44 18.64 1.51
N GLU A 112 3.39 17.33 1.69
CA GLU A 112 4.26 16.58 2.58
C GLU A 112 5.15 15.65 1.75
N LEU A 113 6.46 15.74 1.91
CA LEU A 113 7.43 14.86 1.26
C LEU A 113 8.05 13.94 2.30
N TYR A 114 7.84 12.64 2.10
CA TYR A 114 8.41 11.57 2.91
C TYR A 114 9.63 11.02 2.20
N VAL A 115 10.82 11.16 2.80
CA VAL A 115 12.09 10.72 2.21
C VAL A 115 12.65 9.55 3.00
N SER A 116 13.00 8.50 2.27
CA SER A 116 13.77 7.37 2.77
C SER A 116 15.25 7.69 2.69
N GLU A 117 15.95 7.67 3.83
CA GLU A 117 17.39 7.96 3.92
C GLU A 117 18.14 6.76 4.48
N ASP A 118 19.29 6.46 3.88
CA ASP A 118 20.13 5.33 4.28
C ASP A 118 20.82 5.64 5.63
N GLY A 119 20.66 4.74 6.60
CA GLY A 119 21.27 4.86 7.93
C GLY A 119 20.68 5.91 8.88
N GLU A 120 19.71 6.73 8.44
CA GLU A 120 19.06 7.75 9.27
C GLU A 120 17.58 7.43 9.54
N ASP A 121 16.97 8.19 10.45
CA ASP A 121 15.52 8.19 10.64
C ASP A 121 14.86 8.85 9.42
N ALA A 122 13.64 8.43 9.11
CA ALA A 122 12.93 8.98 7.98
C ALA A 122 12.70 10.49 8.12
N SER A 123 12.89 11.22 7.02
CA SER A 123 12.76 12.67 6.97
C SER A 123 11.42 13.07 6.33
N VAL A 124 10.70 13.99 6.98
CA VAL A 124 9.45 14.57 6.47
C VAL A 124 9.63 16.06 6.26
N PHE A 125 9.37 16.53 5.04
CA PHE A 125 9.44 17.95 4.67
C PHE A 125 8.05 18.48 4.31
N PHE A 126 7.79 19.73 4.70
CA PHE A 126 6.52 20.40 4.46
C PHE A 126 6.72 21.58 3.52
N PHE A 127 5.85 21.69 2.52
CA PHE A 127 5.87 22.78 1.54
C PHE A 127 4.48 23.38 1.39
N ASN A 128 4.40 24.71 1.30
CA ASN A 128 3.12 25.38 1.04
C ASN A 128 2.79 25.40 -0.45
N HIS A 129 3.82 25.33 -1.32
CA HIS A 129 3.67 25.42 -2.76
C HIS A 129 4.58 24.44 -3.49
N ILE A 130 4.12 23.92 -4.63
CA ILE A 130 4.86 22.92 -5.42
C ILE A 130 6.24 23.42 -5.88
N LEU A 131 6.38 24.72 -6.10
CA LEU A 131 7.66 25.34 -6.48
C LEU A 131 8.73 25.18 -5.39
N GLU A 132 8.35 25.18 -4.11
CA GLU A 132 9.29 24.98 -3.00
C GLU A 132 9.87 23.55 -3.04
N TYR A 133 9.04 22.56 -3.37
CA TYR A 133 9.49 21.19 -3.61
C TYR A 133 10.40 21.07 -4.85
N GLU A 134 10.08 21.74 -5.96
CA GLU A 134 10.91 21.74 -7.15
C GLU A 134 12.28 22.40 -6.91
N GLU A 135 12.34 23.43 -6.07
CA GLU A 135 13.61 24.02 -5.62
C GLU A 135 14.36 23.06 -4.69
N PHE A 136 13.67 22.44 -3.72
CA PHE A 136 14.25 21.44 -2.82
C PHE A 136 14.89 20.27 -3.58
N LYS A 137 14.24 19.73 -4.62
CA LYS A 137 14.81 18.64 -5.43
C LYS A 137 16.16 19.01 -6.04
N LYS A 138 16.37 20.27 -6.42
CA LYS A 138 17.62 20.75 -7.04
C LYS A 138 18.76 20.89 -6.02
N THR A 139 18.45 21.00 -4.73
CA THR A 139 19.47 21.08 -3.67
C THR A 139 19.91 19.72 -3.18
N GLN A 140 19.26 18.63 -3.60
CA GLN A 140 19.61 17.28 -3.19
C GLN A 140 20.88 16.81 -3.92
N GLU A 141 21.88 16.40 -3.14
CA GLU A 141 23.13 15.84 -3.67
C GLU A 141 23.00 14.36 -4.07
N VAL A 142 21.97 13.68 -3.56
CA VAL A 142 21.72 12.26 -3.78
C VAL A 142 20.59 12.07 -4.78
N GLU A 143 20.85 11.28 -5.83
CA GLU A 143 19.84 10.89 -6.82
C GLU A 143 18.77 9.99 -6.18
N ARG A 144 17.50 10.39 -6.31
CA ARG A 144 16.35 9.70 -5.72
C ARG A 144 15.24 9.54 -6.74
N VAL A 145 14.49 8.45 -6.61
CA VAL A 145 13.23 8.29 -7.34
C VAL A 145 12.11 8.97 -6.55
N TYR A 146 11.38 9.87 -7.19
CA TYR A 146 10.25 10.57 -6.57
C TYR A 146 8.92 10.01 -7.08
N TYR A 147 8.03 9.71 -6.14
CA TYR A 147 6.64 9.34 -6.39
C TYR A 147 5.74 10.48 -5.93
N GLU A 148 4.69 10.76 -6.70
CA GLU A 148 3.79 11.89 -6.44
C GLU A 148 2.36 11.37 -6.32
N ILE A 149 1.65 11.82 -5.29
CA ILE A 149 0.27 11.48 -4.97
C ILE A 149 -0.54 12.78 -4.88
N TRP A 150 -1.55 12.89 -5.74
CA TRP A 150 -2.33 14.11 -6.00
C TRP A 150 -3.83 13.87 -5.87
#